data_AF-D0EWR6-F1
#
_entry.id   AF-D0EWR6-F1
#
_cell.length_a   1.000
_cell.length_b   1.000
_cell.length_c   1.000
_cell.angle_alpha   90.00
_cell.angle_beta   90.00
_cell.angle_gamma   90.00
#
_symmetry.space_group_name_H-M   'P 1'
#
loop_
_entity.id
_entity.type
_entity.pdbx_description
1 polymer ?
#
loop_
_entity_poly.entity_id
_entity_poly.type
_entity_poly.pdbx_seq_one_letter_code
_entity_poly.pdbx_strand_id
1 'polypeptide(L)'
;FLIKKCGNNSGDGETIFSEKLNNAEKKCKENESTDTNINKSGKLSKCNETNYIRGCQSKRYDGFISPGKGGEKQWICKDTIIHGDTNGACIPPRTQNLCVGELWNKSYGGRSNIKNDTKESLKNKLKNAIQKETELLYEYHDTGTAIISKNDKKEKANNNNSNGLPKGFCHAVQRSFIDYKNMILGTSVNIYEYIGKLQEDIKKIIEKGTTKQNGKTVGSGAENVNAWWKGIEGEMWDAVRCAITKINKKNNKCTYTGNECGVSPPTGNDEDQSVSWFKEWGEQFCIERLRYEQNIRDACTNNGQGDKIQGDCKRKCEKYKKYISEKKQEWDKQKTKYENKYVGKSASDLLKENYPECISANFDFIFNDKADHKKYYPY
;
A
#
# COMPACT_ATOMS: atom_id res chain seq x y z
N PHE A 1 -0.52 16.96 25.83
CA PHE A 1 0.02 16.74 24.47
C PHE A 1 1.52 16.97 24.42
N LEU A 2 2.00 18.19 24.72
CA LEU A 2 3.44 18.50 24.77
C LEU A 2 4.22 17.58 25.72
N ILE A 3 3.71 17.37 26.93
CA ILE A 3 4.29 16.43 27.91
C ILE A 3 4.51 15.02 27.33
N LYS A 4 3.56 14.50 26.56
CA LYS A 4 3.66 13.14 25.97
C LYS A 4 4.67 13.07 24.82
N LYS A 5 5.02 14.21 24.21
CA LYS A 5 5.96 14.30 23.07
C LYS A 5 7.35 14.81 23.45
N CYS A 6 7.45 15.58 24.52
CA CYS A 6 8.64 16.33 24.91
C CYS A 6 9.04 16.04 26.36
N GLY A 7 8.33 15.16 27.07
CA GLY A 7 8.60 14.86 28.47
C GLY A 7 8.04 15.90 29.44
N ASN A 8 8.04 15.59 30.74
CA ASN A 8 7.69 16.59 31.77
C ASN A 8 8.83 17.58 32.02
N ASN A 9 10.05 17.21 31.66
CA ASN A 9 11.26 18.00 31.79
C ASN A 9 12.23 17.68 30.65
N SER A 10 13.38 18.36 30.61
CA SER A 10 14.38 18.17 29.57
C SER A 10 14.94 16.75 29.50
N GLY A 11 15.11 16.06 30.65
CA GLY A 11 15.63 14.69 30.69
C GLY A 11 14.64 13.65 30.13
N ASP A 12 13.36 13.81 30.43
CA ASP A 12 12.29 13.01 29.82
C ASP A 12 12.25 13.25 28.29
N GLY A 13 12.42 14.51 27.87
CA GLY A 13 12.45 14.88 26.46
C GLY A 13 13.63 14.28 25.70
N GLU A 14 14.81 14.28 26.31
CA GLU A 14 16.02 13.67 25.78
C GLU A 14 15.86 12.15 25.65
N THR A 15 15.25 11.51 26.65
CA THR A 15 14.92 10.07 26.61
C THR A 15 13.97 9.75 25.45
N ILE A 16 12.88 10.50 25.29
CA ILE A 16 11.91 10.32 24.19
C ILE A 16 12.58 10.55 22.83
N PHE A 17 13.48 11.52 22.73
CA PHE A 17 14.22 11.79 21.49
C PHE A 17 15.20 10.66 21.17
N SER A 18 15.97 10.19 22.14
CA SER A 18 16.89 9.06 21.99
C SER A 18 16.16 7.76 21.64
N GLU A 19 15.00 7.48 22.24
CA GLU A 19 14.16 6.34 21.85
C GLU A 19 13.72 6.43 20.39
N LYS A 20 13.30 7.61 19.94
CA LYS A 20 12.93 7.83 18.52
C LYS A 20 14.11 7.69 17.58
N LEU A 21 15.28 8.21 17.96
CA LEU A 21 16.51 8.08 17.20
C LEU A 21 16.92 6.60 17.10
N ASN A 22 16.89 5.86 18.21
CA ASN A 22 17.18 4.44 18.25
C ASN A 22 16.18 3.61 17.43
N ASN A 23 14.90 3.96 17.46
CA ASN A 23 13.88 3.33 16.62
C ASN A 23 14.08 3.63 15.13
N ALA A 24 14.49 4.86 14.79
CA ALA A 24 14.86 5.23 13.42
C ALA A 24 16.11 4.47 12.95
N GLU A 25 17.15 4.37 13.79
CA GLU A 25 18.35 3.58 13.50
C GLU A 25 18.02 2.08 13.35
N LYS A 26 17.16 1.55 14.22
CA LYS A 26 16.70 0.16 14.12
C LYS A 26 15.91 -0.08 12.83
N LYS A 27 15.06 0.85 12.42
CA LYS A 27 14.39 0.81 11.11
C LYS A 27 15.39 0.88 9.96
N CYS A 28 16.42 1.73 10.04
CA CYS A 28 17.49 1.77 9.04
C CYS A 28 18.22 0.44 8.95
N LYS A 29 18.51 -0.21 10.08
CA LYS A 29 19.14 -1.54 10.16
C LYS A 29 18.21 -2.68 9.73
N GLU A 30 16.90 -2.59 9.97
CA GLU A 30 15.90 -3.53 9.46
C GLU A 30 15.71 -3.40 7.93
N ASN A 31 15.92 -2.19 7.39
CA ASN A 31 15.91 -1.91 5.95
C ASN A 31 17.26 -2.21 5.27
N GLU A 32 18.36 -2.31 6.02
CA GLU A 32 19.61 -2.89 5.53
C GLU A 32 19.37 -4.38 5.27
N SER A 33 19.27 -4.74 3.99
CA SER A 33 19.15 -6.13 3.55
C SER A 33 20.19 -7.01 4.26
N THR A 34 19.74 -7.85 5.19
CA THR A 34 20.58 -8.92 5.80
C THR A 34 20.90 -10.03 4.80
N ASP A 35 20.37 -9.94 3.58
CA ASP A 35 20.63 -10.90 2.53
C ASP A 35 21.98 -10.59 1.86
N THR A 36 23.06 -11.09 2.46
CA THR A 36 24.42 -11.06 1.91
C THR A 36 24.56 -11.87 0.62
N ASN A 37 23.52 -12.61 0.20
CA ASN A 37 23.50 -13.38 -1.04
C ASN A 37 22.88 -12.64 -2.23
N ILE A 38 22.29 -11.45 -2.04
CA ILE A 38 21.88 -10.62 -3.16
C ILE A 38 23.12 -9.94 -3.71
N ASN A 39 23.65 -10.47 -4.82
CA ASN A 39 24.72 -9.84 -5.59
C ASN A 39 24.36 -8.37 -5.83
N LYS A 40 25.04 -7.46 -5.12
CA LYS A 40 24.93 -5.99 -5.29
C LYS A 40 25.27 -5.54 -6.72
N SER A 41 25.81 -6.44 -7.55
CA SER A 41 26.12 -6.24 -8.97
C SER A 41 25.33 -7.15 -9.93
N GLY A 42 24.21 -7.74 -9.51
CA GLY A 42 23.40 -8.62 -10.35
C GLY A 42 22.88 -7.88 -11.60
N LYS A 43 23.48 -8.16 -12.76
CA LYS A 43 23.00 -7.71 -14.07
C LYS A 43 21.52 -8.09 -14.19
N LEU A 44 20.64 -7.10 -14.37
CA LEU A 44 19.20 -7.33 -14.52
C LEU A 44 18.98 -8.43 -15.55
N SER A 45 18.24 -9.49 -15.18
CA SER A 45 17.90 -10.57 -16.11
C SER A 45 17.21 -10.00 -17.35
N LYS A 46 17.33 -10.67 -18.51
CA LYS A 46 16.69 -10.19 -19.76
C LYS A 46 15.20 -9.99 -19.51
N CYS A 47 14.78 -8.74 -19.59
CA CYS A 47 13.39 -8.33 -19.51
C CYS A 47 12.55 -9.08 -20.56
N ASN A 48 11.47 -9.75 -20.12
CA ASN A 48 10.45 -10.26 -21.05
C ASN A 48 9.84 -9.08 -21.82
N GLU A 49 9.30 -9.30 -23.01
CA GLU A 49 8.62 -8.23 -23.77
C GLU A 49 7.33 -7.77 -23.07
N THR A 50 6.82 -6.61 -23.51
CA THR A 50 5.60 -6.03 -22.93
C THR A 50 4.40 -6.83 -23.42
N ASN A 51 3.88 -7.71 -22.58
CA ASN A 51 2.78 -8.58 -22.95
C ASN A 51 1.44 -7.97 -22.55
N TYR A 52 0.48 -7.99 -23.47
CA TYR A 52 -0.92 -7.83 -23.12
C TYR A 52 -1.33 -9.02 -22.26
N ILE A 53 -1.80 -8.76 -21.04
CA ILE A 53 -2.28 -9.79 -20.12
C ILE A 53 -3.79 -9.66 -20.02
N ARG A 54 -4.49 -10.69 -20.49
CA ARG A 54 -5.96 -10.74 -20.44
C ARG A 54 -6.42 -10.57 -18.99
N GLY A 55 -7.38 -9.66 -18.77
CA GLY A 55 -7.97 -9.41 -17.45
C GLY A 55 -7.26 -8.35 -16.60
N CYS A 56 -6.15 -7.78 -17.09
CA CYS A 56 -5.49 -6.61 -16.49
C CYS A 56 -5.65 -5.38 -17.37
N GLN A 57 -6.50 -4.45 -16.92
CA GLN A 57 -6.83 -3.19 -17.59
C GLN A 57 -6.29 -2.00 -16.78
N SER A 58 -6.35 -0.79 -17.35
CA SER A 58 -6.03 0.46 -16.65
C SER A 58 -6.72 0.52 -15.29
N LYS A 59 -6.00 1.04 -14.31
CA LYS A 59 -6.46 1.13 -12.93
C LYS A 59 -7.65 2.08 -12.82
N ARG A 60 -8.48 1.83 -11.81
CA ARG A 60 -9.70 2.61 -11.54
C ARG A 60 -10.06 2.69 -10.05
N TYR A 61 -9.13 2.32 -9.16
CA TYR A 61 -9.46 2.17 -7.75
C TYR A 61 -9.75 3.49 -7.03
N ASP A 62 -9.20 4.60 -7.51
CA ASP A 62 -9.50 5.97 -7.08
C ASP A 62 -10.32 6.74 -8.15
N GLY A 63 -11.00 6.00 -9.02
CA GLY A 63 -11.75 6.50 -10.17
C GLY A 63 -11.04 6.27 -11.51
N PHE A 64 -11.77 6.37 -12.61
CA PHE A 64 -11.20 6.20 -13.96
C PHE A 64 -10.20 7.30 -14.32
N ILE A 65 -9.21 6.95 -15.16
CA ILE A 65 -8.34 7.92 -15.82
C ILE A 65 -9.21 8.80 -16.75
N SER A 66 -8.95 10.11 -16.75
CA SER A 66 -9.65 11.08 -17.60
C SER A 66 -9.58 10.67 -19.08
N PRO A 67 -10.69 10.74 -19.85
CA PRO A 67 -11.95 11.45 -19.55
C PRO A 67 -12.98 10.63 -18.76
N GLY A 68 -12.67 9.41 -18.33
CA GLY A 68 -13.57 8.59 -17.53
C GLY A 68 -13.90 9.26 -16.18
N LYS A 69 -15.10 8.98 -15.65
CA LYS A 69 -15.57 9.49 -14.35
C LYS A 69 -16.22 8.36 -13.54
N GLY A 70 -16.11 8.45 -12.22
CA GLY A 70 -16.65 7.46 -11.30
C GLY A 70 -15.81 6.18 -11.22
N GLY A 71 -16.41 5.11 -10.72
CA GLY A 71 -15.79 3.77 -10.65
C GLY A 71 -14.79 3.58 -9.50
N GLU A 72 -14.66 4.58 -8.63
CA GLU A 72 -13.85 4.53 -7.42
C GLU A 72 -14.29 3.39 -6.49
N LYS A 73 -13.29 2.75 -5.88
CA LYS A 73 -13.47 1.71 -4.88
C LYS A 73 -13.25 2.34 -3.51
N GLN A 74 -13.97 1.83 -2.51
CA GLN A 74 -13.83 2.26 -1.13
C GLN A 74 -13.03 1.24 -0.33
N TRP A 75 -12.47 1.68 0.78
CA TRP A 75 -11.86 0.78 1.76
C TRP A 75 -12.90 -0.19 2.30
N ILE A 76 -12.57 -1.48 2.36
CA ILE A 76 -13.49 -2.51 2.87
C ILE A 76 -12.98 -2.98 4.23
N CYS A 77 -13.64 -2.52 5.30
CA CYS A 77 -13.30 -2.91 6.67
C CYS A 77 -14.34 -3.87 7.23
N LYS A 78 -13.99 -5.15 7.40
CA LYS A 78 -14.90 -6.18 7.95
C LYS A 78 -14.48 -6.62 9.34
N ASP A 79 -15.47 -6.95 10.17
CA ASP A 79 -15.27 -7.45 11.53
C ASP A 79 -14.90 -8.95 11.52
N THR A 80 -15.47 -9.71 10.58
CA THR A 80 -15.16 -11.11 10.29
C THR A 80 -14.67 -11.27 8.85
N ILE A 81 -13.54 -11.96 8.68
CA ILE A 81 -12.94 -12.30 7.38
C ILE A 81 -13.07 -13.82 7.17
N ILE A 82 -13.27 -14.23 5.91
CA ILE A 82 -13.50 -15.63 5.53
C ILE A 82 -12.20 -16.46 5.58
N HIS A 83 -11.05 -15.84 5.27
CA HIS A 83 -9.71 -16.46 5.33
C HIS A 83 -8.62 -15.48 5.79
N GLY A 84 -7.81 -15.90 6.77
CA GLY A 84 -6.67 -15.16 7.36
C GLY A 84 -6.92 -14.68 8.80
N ASP A 85 -5.85 -14.55 9.60
CA ASP A 85 -5.92 -14.25 11.06
C ASP A 85 -6.12 -12.76 11.39
N THR A 86 -6.96 -12.06 10.61
CA THR A 86 -6.85 -10.61 10.49
C THR A 86 -8.16 -9.85 10.71
N ASN A 87 -9.00 -10.30 11.64
CA ASN A 87 -10.17 -9.54 12.13
C ASN A 87 -9.82 -8.05 12.32
N GLY A 88 -10.59 -7.14 11.71
CA GLY A 88 -10.37 -5.69 11.79
C GLY A 88 -9.38 -5.07 10.78
N ALA A 89 -8.90 -5.80 9.75
CA ALA A 89 -8.20 -5.18 8.63
C ALA A 89 -9.16 -4.44 7.68
N CYS A 90 -8.65 -3.35 7.07
CA CYS A 90 -9.31 -2.65 5.98
C CYS A 90 -8.58 -2.94 4.67
N ILE A 91 -9.29 -3.44 3.66
CA ILE A 91 -8.71 -3.80 2.37
C ILE A 91 -8.62 -2.55 1.47
N PRO A 92 -7.43 -2.19 0.98
CA PRO A 92 -7.24 -1.03 0.13
C PRO A 92 -8.02 -1.13 -1.20
N PRO A 93 -8.51 0.00 -1.73
CA PRO A 93 -9.01 0.10 -3.10
C PRO A 93 -8.04 -0.49 -4.15
N ARG A 94 -6.73 -0.25 -3.98
CA ARG A 94 -5.67 -0.75 -4.88
C ARG A 94 -5.60 -2.27 -4.89
N THR A 95 -5.60 -2.93 -3.72
CA THR A 95 -5.59 -4.40 -3.58
C THR A 95 -6.81 -5.03 -4.27
N GLN A 96 -7.99 -4.43 -4.14
CA GLN A 96 -9.20 -4.88 -4.86
C GLN A 96 -9.08 -4.79 -6.39
N ASN A 97 -8.07 -4.10 -6.91
CA ASN A 97 -7.82 -3.87 -8.33
C ASN A 97 -6.46 -4.44 -8.77
N LEU A 98 -5.89 -5.36 -7.99
CA LEU A 98 -4.62 -6.04 -8.29
C LEU A 98 -4.73 -6.86 -9.59
N CYS A 99 -3.70 -6.80 -10.45
CA CYS A 99 -3.63 -7.56 -11.68
C CYS A 99 -3.32 -9.04 -11.41
N VAL A 100 -4.34 -9.88 -11.33
CA VAL A 100 -4.13 -11.35 -11.22
C VAL A 100 -3.94 -12.04 -12.58
N GLY A 101 -4.20 -11.33 -13.69
CA GLY A 101 -3.85 -11.75 -15.04
C GLY A 101 -4.22 -13.19 -15.38
N GLU A 102 -3.22 -13.93 -15.89
CA GLU A 102 -3.35 -15.33 -16.28
C GLU A 102 -3.46 -16.31 -15.12
N LEU A 103 -3.36 -15.85 -13.86
CA LEU A 103 -3.57 -16.69 -12.69
C LEU A 103 -5.06 -17.04 -12.52
N TRP A 104 -5.93 -16.09 -12.87
CA TRP A 104 -7.37 -16.22 -12.68
C TRP A 104 -8.16 -15.69 -13.87
N ASN A 105 -8.98 -16.55 -14.47
CA ASN A 105 -9.89 -16.15 -15.52
C ASN A 105 -11.20 -15.66 -14.91
N LYS A 106 -11.57 -14.40 -15.17
CA LYS A 106 -12.82 -13.78 -14.66
C LYS A 106 -14.08 -14.15 -15.45
N SER A 107 -13.97 -14.85 -16.59
CA SER A 107 -15.12 -15.27 -17.40
C SER A 107 -15.97 -16.34 -16.71
N TYR A 108 -17.29 -16.33 -16.99
CA TYR A 108 -18.26 -17.36 -16.58
C TYR A 108 -18.21 -17.75 -15.09
N GLY A 109 -18.32 -16.77 -14.19
CA GLY A 109 -18.32 -17.02 -12.74
C GLY A 109 -16.92 -17.18 -12.12
N GLY A 110 -15.86 -17.10 -12.93
CA GLY A 110 -14.49 -17.08 -12.47
C GLY A 110 -13.91 -18.47 -12.25
N ARG A 111 -12.73 -18.74 -12.81
CA ARG A 111 -12.00 -19.98 -12.56
C ARG A 111 -10.49 -19.76 -12.53
N SER A 112 -9.84 -20.54 -11.66
CA SER A 112 -8.38 -20.65 -11.64
C SER A 112 -7.88 -21.14 -13.00
N ASN A 113 -6.84 -20.48 -13.49
CA ASN A 113 -6.20 -20.79 -14.76
C ASN A 113 -4.80 -21.41 -14.54
N ILE A 114 -4.54 -21.89 -13.31
CA ILE A 114 -3.27 -22.48 -12.91
C ILE A 114 -3.38 -23.93 -12.44
N LYS A 115 -4.58 -24.53 -12.38
CA LYS A 115 -4.81 -25.87 -11.80
C LYS A 115 -3.86 -26.98 -12.31
N ASN A 116 -3.42 -26.87 -13.56
CA ASN A 116 -2.57 -27.84 -14.24
C ASN A 116 -1.17 -27.29 -14.54
N ASP A 117 -0.82 -26.13 -13.99
CA ASP A 117 0.49 -25.52 -14.23
C ASP A 117 1.60 -26.24 -13.48
N THR A 118 2.81 -26.17 -14.05
CA THR A 118 4.05 -26.48 -13.33
C THR A 118 4.49 -25.30 -12.47
N LYS A 119 5.43 -25.53 -11.53
CA LYS A 119 6.06 -24.44 -10.75
C LYS A 119 6.65 -23.35 -11.64
N GLU A 120 7.29 -23.73 -12.74
CA GLU A 120 7.90 -22.79 -13.69
C GLU A 120 6.84 -21.99 -14.47
N SER A 121 5.75 -22.63 -14.88
CA SER A 121 4.64 -21.93 -15.56
C SER A 121 3.95 -20.94 -14.60
N LEU A 122 3.70 -21.35 -13.36
CA LEU A 122 3.16 -20.47 -12.32
C LEU A 122 4.08 -19.27 -12.05
N LYS A 123 5.38 -19.51 -11.91
CA LYS A 123 6.40 -18.47 -11.72
C LYS A 123 6.36 -17.44 -12.86
N ASN A 124 6.29 -17.90 -14.11
CA ASN A 124 6.23 -17.01 -15.27
C ASN A 124 4.93 -16.20 -15.33
N LYS A 125 3.78 -16.80 -15.00
CA LYS A 125 2.50 -16.07 -14.89
C LYS A 125 2.53 -15.00 -13.80
N LEU A 126 3.12 -15.31 -12.64
CA LEU A 126 3.33 -14.35 -11.55
C LEU A 126 4.24 -13.19 -11.97
N LYS A 127 5.38 -13.51 -12.59
CA LYS A 127 6.32 -12.52 -13.12
C LYS A 127 5.64 -11.55 -14.09
N ASN A 128 4.86 -12.09 -15.03
CA ASN A 128 4.10 -11.31 -16.00
C ASN A 128 3.06 -10.41 -15.31
N ALA A 129 2.30 -10.96 -14.34
CA ALA A 129 1.31 -10.21 -13.58
C ALA A 129 1.94 -9.03 -12.81
N ILE A 130 3.06 -9.24 -12.11
CA ILE A 130 3.80 -8.21 -11.36
C ILE A 130 4.35 -7.14 -12.29
N GLN A 131 4.95 -7.54 -13.41
CA GLN A 131 5.44 -6.60 -14.42
C GLN A 131 4.29 -5.74 -14.94
N LYS A 132 3.15 -6.34 -15.26
CA LYS A 132 1.99 -5.62 -15.79
C LYS A 132 1.33 -4.73 -14.75
N GLU A 133 1.24 -5.17 -13.51
CA GLU A 133 0.80 -4.34 -12.39
C GLU A 133 1.62 -3.07 -12.29
N THR A 134 2.94 -3.19 -12.36
CA THR A 134 3.88 -2.07 -12.30
C THR A 134 3.66 -1.08 -13.46
N GLU A 135 3.49 -1.59 -14.69
CA GLU A 135 3.17 -0.74 -15.86
C GLU A 135 1.85 0.03 -15.67
N LEU A 136 0.80 -0.64 -15.19
CA LEU A 136 -0.53 -0.04 -15.01
C LEU A 136 -0.56 0.95 -13.84
N LEU A 137 0.22 0.68 -12.79
CA LEU A 137 0.39 1.62 -11.68
C LEU A 137 1.15 2.87 -12.14
N TYR A 138 2.15 2.72 -13.00
CA TYR A 138 2.87 3.88 -13.55
C TYR A 138 1.91 4.80 -14.29
N GLU A 139 1.14 4.27 -15.26
CA GLU A 139 0.12 5.03 -15.99
C GLU A 139 -0.85 5.76 -15.06
N TYR A 140 -1.31 5.07 -14.00
CA TYR A 140 -2.30 5.62 -13.08
C TYR A 140 -1.77 6.76 -12.20
N HIS A 141 -0.48 6.71 -11.83
CA HIS A 141 0.15 7.76 -11.03
C HIS A 141 0.66 8.91 -11.91
N ASP A 142 1.22 8.60 -13.08
CA ASP A 142 1.71 9.58 -14.07
C ASP A 142 0.59 10.49 -14.57
N THR A 143 -0.62 9.94 -14.73
CA THR A 143 -1.83 10.73 -15.05
C THR A 143 -2.38 11.56 -13.89
N GLY A 144 -1.82 11.44 -12.68
CA GLY A 144 -2.34 12.12 -11.48
C GLY A 144 -3.69 11.59 -10.99
N THR A 145 -4.10 10.39 -11.41
CA THR A 145 -5.43 9.84 -11.12
C THR A 145 -5.50 9.28 -9.70
N ALA A 146 -4.47 8.53 -9.28
CA ALA A 146 -4.34 8.00 -7.92
C ALA A 146 -4.41 9.13 -6.88
N ILE A 147 -5.07 8.90 -5.74
CA ILE A 147 -5.16 9.92 -4.68
C ILE A 147 -3.77 10.29 -4.18
N ILE A 148 -2.89 9.31 -4.00
CA ILE A 148 -1.53 9.52 -3.49
C ILE A 148 -0.57 10.19 -4.50
N SER A 149 -0.97 10.32 -5.78
CA SER A 149 -0.21 11.10 -6.78
C SER A 149 -0.68 12.55 -6.92
N LYS A 150 -1.74 12.94 -6.20
CA LYS A 150 -2.27 14.31 -6.21
C LYS A 150 -1.47 15.22 -5.28
N ASN A 151 -1.39 16.49 -5.67
CA ASN A 151 -0.87 17.56 -4.82
C ASN A 151 -1.99 18.27 -4.06
N ASP A 152 -1.58 19.00 -3.04
CA ASP A 152 -2.45 19.85 -2.24
C ASP A 152 -2.91 21.10 -3.01
N LYS A 153 -2.10 21.56 -3.98
CA LYS A 153 -2.41 22.69 -4.88
C LYS A 153 -2.99 22.20 -6.21
N LYS A 154 -3.96 22.95 -6.75
CA LYS A 154 -4.65 22.65 -8.03
C LYS A 154 -3.78 22.80 -9.28
N GLU A 155 -2.55 23.31 -9.17
CA GLU A 155 -1.69 23.50 -10.33
C GLU A 155 -0.96 22.23 -10.75
N LYS A 156 -0.84 22.06 -12.08
CA LYS A 156 -0.11 21.00 -12.78
C LYS A 156 1.41 21.17 -12.60
N ALA A 157 1.91 21.20 -11.38
CA ALA A 157 3.34 20.99 -11.16
C ALA A 157 3.70 19.56 -11.62
N ASN A 158 4.90 19.35 -12.15
CA ASN A 158 5.41 18.00 -12.40
C ASN A 158 5.54 17.29 -11.04
N ASN A 159 4.60 16.40 -10.72
CA ASN A 159 4.53 15.69 -9.43
C ASN A 159 5.46 14.50 -9.42
N ASN A 160 6.71 14.71 -9.78
CA ASN A 160 7.71 13.66 -9.78
C ASN A 160 8.48 13.70 -8.46
N ASN A 161 8.85 12.52 -7.97
CA ASN A 161 9.82 12.39 -6.90
C ASN A 161 11.22 12.81 -7.38
N SER A 162 12.19 12.80 -6.46
CA SER A 162 13.59 13.14 -6.74
C SER A 162 14.21 12.36 -7.90
N ASN A 163 13.66 11.18 -8.22
CA ASN A 163 14.16 10.28 -9.24
C ASN A 163 13.40 10.41 -10.57
N GLY A 164 12.49 11.38 -10.70
CA GLY A 164 11.71 11.62 -11.92
C GLY A 164 10.46 10.74 -12.07
N LEU A 165 10.19 9.83 -11.13
CA LEU A 165 8.99 8.98 -11.14
C LEU A 165 7.78 9.68 -10.52
N PRO A 166 6.54 9.39 -10.95
CA PRO A 166 5.34 10.00 -10.38
C PRO A 166 5.21 9.81 -8.87
N LYS A 167 4.72 10.83 -8.16
CA LYS A 167 4.44 10.79 -6.72
C LYS A 167 3.57 9.58 -6.37
N GLY A 168 3.94 8.86 -5.30
CA GLY A 168 3.22 7.69 -4.81
C GLY A 168 3.41 6.40 -5.62
N PHE A 169 4.00 6.46 -6.82
CA PHE A 169 4.17 5.28 -7.69
C PHE A 169 4.94 4.16 -6.99
N CYS A 170 6.10 4.45 -6.41
CA CYS A 170 6.91 3.44 -5.74
C CYS A 170 6.19 2.84 -4.53
N HIS A 171 5.48 3.64 -3.74
CA HIS A 171 4.68 3.13 -2.62
C HIS A 171 3.61 2.16 -3.12
N ALA A 172 2.88 2.51 -4.18
CA ALA A 172 1.87 1.62 -4.76
C ALA A 172 2.46 0.31 -5.29
N VAL A 173 3.62 0.36 -5.94
CA VAL A 173 4.33 -0.82 -6.46
C VAL A 173 4.78 -1.74 -5.32
N GLN A 174 5.40 -1.16 -4.29
CA GLN A 174 5.85 -1.90 -3.10
C GLN A 174 4.67 -2.58 -2.40
N ARG A 175 3.56 -1.87 -2.21
CA ARG A 175 2.32 -2.42 -1.63
C ARG A 175 1.70 -3.51 -2.49
N SER A 176 1.64 -3.35 -3.82
CA SER A 176 1.19 -4.41 -4.72
C SER A 176 2.09 -5.64 -4.66
N PHE A 177 3.40 -5.48 -4.53
CA PHE A 177 4.32 -6.61 -4.36
C PHE A 177 4.06 -7.38 -3.06
N ILE A 178 3.83 -6.67 -1.95
CA ILE A 178 3.43 -7.26 -0.66
C ILE A 178 2.10 -8.02 -0.78
N ASP A 179 1.15 -7.50 -1.56
CA ASP A 179 -0.10 -8.20 -1.83
C ASP A 179 0.12 -9.50 -2.63
N TYR A 180 0.97 -9.49 -3.65
CA TYR A 180 1.32 -10.74 -4.37
C TYR A 180 1.99 -11.75 -3.44
N LYS A 181 2.96 -11.32 -2.62
CA LYS A 181 3.62 -12.16 -1.61
C LYS A 181 2.58 -12.84 -0.72
N ASN A 182 1.73 -12.06 -0.05
CA ASN A 182 0.73 -12.61 0.86
C ASN A 182 -0.35 -13.44 0.14
N MET A 183 -0.68 -13.10 -1.11
CA MET A 183 -1.56 -13.92 -1.95
C MET A 183 -0.94 -15.29 -2.25
N ILE A 184 0.37 -15.37 -2.49
CA ILE A 184 1.07 -16.62 -2.78
C ILE A 184 1.23 -17.45 -1.50
N LEU A 185 1.64 -16.82 -0.39
CA LEU A 185 1.89 -17.48 0.88
C LEU A 185 0.62 -18.02 1.57
N GLY A 186 -0.57 -17.66 1.08
CA GLY A 186 -1.83 -18.05 1.72
C GLY A 186 -2.18 -17.19 2.95
N THR A 187 -1.43 -16.13 3.20
CA THR A 187 -1.60 -15.23 4.37
C THR A 187 -2.47 -14.01 4.07
N SER A 188 -2.78 -13.77 2.78
CA SER A 188 -3.58 -12.61 2.37
C SER A 188 -4.98 -12.64 2.96
N VAL A 189 -5.41 -11.48 3.48
CA VAL A 189 -6.78 -11.25 3.93
C VAL A 189 -7.70 -11.24 2.72
N ASN A 190 -8.60 -12.23 2.62
CA ASN A 190 -9.42 -12.39 1.42
C ASN A 190 -10.91 -12.22 1.69
N ILE A 191 -11.50 -11.20 1.05
CA ILE A 191 -12.96 -11.05 0.94
C ILE A 191 -13.54 -11.76 -0.29
N TYR A 192 -12.69 -12.09 -1.25
CA TYR A 192 -13.12 -12.72 -2.50
C TYR A 192 -12.80 -14.21 -2.45
N GLU A 193 -13.84 -15.03 -2.55
CA GLU A 193 -13.75 -16.49 -2.58
C GLU A 193 -12.74 -17.00 -3.63
N TYR A 194 -12.61 -16.28 -4.75
CA TYR A 194 -11.67 -16.66 -5.80
C TYR A 194 -10.19 -16.59 -5.37
N ILE A 195 -9.83 -15.67 -4.47
CA ILE A 195 -8.43 -15.60 -3.99
C ILE A 195 -8.13 -16.78 -3.07
N GLY A 196 -9.08 -17.20 -2.24
CA GLY A 196 -8.95 -18.43 -1.45
C GLY A 196 -8.72 -19.66 -2.33
N LYS A 197 -9.52 -19.81 -3.39
CA LYS A 197 -9.34 -20.90 -4.39
C LYS A 197 -7.97 -20.81 -5.08
N LEU A 198 -7.52 -19.60 -5.42
CA LEU A 198 -6.21 -19.39 -6.05
C LEU A 198 -5.06 -19.79 -5.11
N GLN A 199 -5.14 -19.41 -3.83
CA GLN A 199 -4.18 -19.78 -2.79
C GLN A 199 -4.07 -21.31 -2.63
N GLU A 200 -5.20 -22.00 -2.59
CA GLU A 200 -5.22 -23.46 -2.51
C GLU A 200 -4.60 -24.12 -3.75
N ASP A 201 -4.88 -23.61 -4.94
CA ASP A 201 -4.31 -24.13 -6.17
C ASP A 201 -2.79 -23.89 -6.24
N ILE A 202 -2.31 -22.72 -5.81
CA ILE A 202 -0.87 -22.43 -5.67
C ILE A 202 -0.24 -23.46 -4.74
N LYS A 203 -0.80 -23.66 -3.54
CA LYS A 203 -0.31 -24.64 -2.56
C LYS A 203 -0.19 -26.04 -3.18
N LYS A 204 -1.22 -26.51 -3.89
CA LYS A 204 -1.22 -27.81 -4.57
C LYS A 204 -0.12 -27.93 -5.63
N ILE A 205 0.12 -26.89 -6.42
CA ILE A 205 1.19 -26.89 -7.44
C ILE A 205 2.56 -26.99 -6.77
N ILE A 206 2.77 -26.23 -5.69
CA ILE A 206 4.05 -26.24 -4.98
C ILE A 206 4.32 -27.60 -4.32
N GLU A 207 3.31 -28.18 -3.68
CA GLU A 207 3.39 -29.51 -3.04
C GLU A 207 3.66 -30.64 -4.04
N LYS A 208 3.02 -30.61 -5.22
CA LYS A 208 3.28 -31.59 -6.29
C LYS A 208 4.71 -31.56 -6.81
N GLY A 209 5.30 -30.37 -6.87
CA GLY A 209 6.66 -30.19 -7.39
C GLY A 209 7.76 -30.26 -6.33
N THR A 210 7.46 -30.54 -5.06
CA THR A 210 8.46 -30.76 -4.00
C THR A 210 8.86 -32.23 -3.93
N THR A 211 10.16 -32.49 -3.73
CA THR A 211 10.73 -33.83 -3.60
C THR A 211 10.08 -34.56 -2.42
N LYS A 212 9.61 -35.79 -2.66
CA LYS A 212 9.09 -36.68 -1.63
C LYS A 212 10.22 -37.55 -1.10
N GLN A 213 10.39 -37.62 0.22
CA GLN A 213 11.24 -38.65 0.85
C GLN A 213 10.33 -39.77 1.35
N ASN A 214 10.61 -41.02 0.96
CA ASN A 214 9.83 -42.21 1.36
C ASN A 214 8.32 -42.08 1.11
N GLY A 215 7.93 -41.47 -0.01
CA GLY A 215 6.52 -41.27 -0.38
C GLY A 215 5.78 -40.18 0.40
N LYS A 216 6.40 -39.56 1.42
CA LYS A 216 5.86 -38.43 2.18
C LYS A 216 6.48 -37.11 1.72
N THR A 217 5.64 -36.08 1.61
CA THR A 217 6.08 -34.70 1.40
C THR A 217 6.88 -34.24 2.62
N VAL A 218 8.08 -33.69 2.42
CA VAL A 218 8.89 -33.11 3.50
C VAL A 218 8.38 -31.70 3.79
N GLY A 219 8.17 -31.35 5.06
CA GLY A 219 7.65 -30.04 5.49
C GLY A 219 6.12 -29.88 5.34
N SER A 220 5.56 -28.90 6.06
CA SER A 220 4.14 -28.54 5.88
C SER A 220 3.93 -27.84 4.53
N GLY A 221 2.70 -27.88 4.00
CA GLY A 221 2.38 -27.19 2.74
C GLY A 221 2.65 -25.68 2.79
N ALA A 222 2.51 -25.05 3.96
CA ALA A 222 2.83 -23.64 4.15
C ALA A 222 4.36 -23.38 4.15
N GLU A 223 5.15 -24.23 4.81
CA GLU A 223 6.62 -24.14 4.79
C GLU A 223 7.17 -24.28 3.37
N ASN A 224 6.65 -25.21 2.58
CA ASN A 224 7.09 -25.43 1.20
C ASN A 224 6.79 -24.25 0.29
N VAL A 225 5.62 -23.61 0.45
CA VAL A 225 5.26 -22.38 -0.28
C VAL A 225 6.14 -21.21 0.16
N ASN A 226 6.39 -21.05 1.46
CA ASN A 226 7.29 -20.03 2.00
C ASN A 226 8.72 -20.18 1.45
N ALA A 227 9.27 -21.40 1.45
CA ALA A 227 10.60 -21.69 0.92
C ALA A 227 10.66 -21.44 -0.59
N TRP A 228 9.62 -21.83 -1.33
CA TRP A 228 9.53 -21.56 -2.76
C TRP A 228 9.48 -20.07 -3.07
N TRP A 229 8.65 -19.29 -2.36
CA TRP A 229 8.60 -17.83 -2.52
C TRP A 229 9.96 -17.20 -2.26
N LYS A 230 10.62 -17.52 -1.13
CA LYS A 230 11.97 -17.03 -0.82
C LYS A 230 12.98 -17.31 -1.95
N GLY A 231 12.88 -18.46 -2.60
CA GLY A 231 13.74 -18.82 -3.73
C GLY A 231 13.48 -18.03 -5.02
N ILE A 232 12.29 -17.43 -5.19
CA ILE A 232 11.92 -16.68 -6.41
C ILE A 232 11.69 -15.18 -6.15
N GLU A 233 11.66 -14.72 -4.90
CA GLU A 233 11.29 -13.35 -4.49
C GLU A 233 12.17 -12.31 -5.19
N GLY A 234 13.48 -12.55 -5.30
CA GLY A 234 14.40 -11.70 -6.07
C GLY A 234 14.07 -11.64 -7.56
N GLU A 235 13.73 -12.78 -8.18
CA GLU A 235 13.31 -12.82 -9.60
C GLU A 235 11.98 -12.09 -9.83
N MET A 236 11.07 -12.17 -8.85
CA MET A 236 9.80 -11.44 -8.89
C MET A 236 10.02 -9.93 -8.74
N TRP A 237 10.95 -9.49 -7.88
CA TRP A 237 11.31 -8.07 -7.77
C TRP A 237 12.02 -7.55 -9.02
N ASP A 238 12.84 -8.38 -9.66
CA ASP A 238 13.43 -8.04 -10.96
C ASP A 238 12.37 -7.77 -12.04
N ALA A 239 11.17 -8.36 -11.93
CA ALA A 239 10.04 -8.03 -12.82
C ALA A 239 9.56 -6.58 -12.65
N VAL A 240 9.53 -6.09 -11.40
CA VAL A 240 9.24 -4.68 -11.07
C VAL A 240 10.33 -3.78 -11.64
N ARG A 241 11.60 -4.07 -11.34
CA ARG A 241 12.75 -3.28 -11.82
C ARG A 241 12.76 -3.22 -13.35
N CYS A 242 12.50 -4.36 -13.99
CA CYS A 242 12.36 -4.46 -15.43
C CYS A 242 11.24 -3.58 -15.98
N ALA A 243 10.04 -3.60 -15.40
CA ALA A 243 8.94 -2.72 -15.82
C ALA A 243 9.35 -1.24 -15.71
N ILE A 244 10.08 -0.86 -14.66
CA ILE A 244 10.55 0.51 -14.46
C ILE A 244 11.54 0.92 -15.56
N THR A 245 12.54 0.08 -15.88
CA THR A 245 13.49 0.38 -16.97
C THR A 245 12.82 0.58 -18.33
N LYS A 246 11.66 -0.05 -18.56
CA LYS A 246 10.90 0.07 -19.81
C LYS A 246 10.13 1.37 -19.93
N ILE A 247 9.84 2.06 -18.83
CA ILE A 247 9.20 3.38 -18.86
C ILE A 247 10.06 4.35 -19.69
N ASN A 248 11.39 4.24 -19.60
CA ASN A 248 12.36 5.03 -20.37
C ASN A 248 12.06 5.02 -21.87
N LYS A 249 11.74 3.84 -22.41
CA LYS A 249 11.52 3.64 -23.84
C LYS A 249 10.27 4.35 -24.35
N LYS A 250 9.33 4.68 -23.46
CA LYS A 250 8.05 5.31 -23.82
C LYS A 250 8.09 6.83 -23.70
N ASN A 251 8.80 7.36 -22.70
CA ASN A 251 8.66 8.76 -22.32
C ASN A 251 9.85 9.66 -22.72
N ASN A 252 11.00 9.14 -23.16
CA ASN A 252 12.21 9.89 -23.60
C ASN A 252 12.66 11.05 -22.69
N LYS A 253 12.13 11.14 -21.46
CA LYS A 253 12.30 12.27 -20.53
C LYS A 253 13.37 12.00 -19.47
N CYS A 254 13.62 10.74 -19.13
CA CYS A 254 14.56 10.29 -18.10
C CYS A 254 15.02 8.85 -18.39
N THR A 255 16.23 8.50 -17.94
CA THR A 255 16.75 7.12 -17.92
C THR A 255 16.71 6.55 -16.51
N TYR A 256 15.70 5.72 -16.23
CA TYR A 256 15.55 4.90 -15.04
C TYR A 256 16.41 3.63 -15.12
N THR A 257 17.13 3.35 -14.04
CA THR A 257 17.94 2.16 -13.81
C THR A 257 17.10 0.94 -13.42
N GLY A 258 15.86 1.16 -12.99
CA GLY A 258 14.97 0.14 -12.42
C GLY A 258 15.04 0.09 -10.89
N ASN A 259 16.01 0.77 -10.27
CA ASN A 259 16.26 0.72 -8.83
C ASN A 259 15.56 1.85 -8.07
N GLU A 260 14.82 2.72 -8.76
CA GLU A 260 14.24 3.95 -8.18
C GLU A 260 13.21 3.67 -7.08
N CYS A 261 12.59 2.48 -7.09
CA CYS A 261 11.68 2.02 -6.03
C CYS A 261 12.35 1.02 -5.06
N GLY A 262 13.68 0.87 -5.13
CA GLY A 262 14.48 -0.04 -4.32
C GLY A 262 15.21 -1.10 -5.15
N VAL A 263 16.45 -1.42 -4.76
CA VAL A 263 17.22 -2.53 -5.35
C VAL A 263 16.69 -3.91 -4.92
N SER A 264 15.99 -3.95 -3.79
CA SER A 264 15.43 -5.15 -3.16
C SER A 264 13.94 -4.92 -2.88
N PRO A 265 13.13 -5.99 -2.79
CA PRO A 265 11.73 -5.89 -2.43
C PRO A 265 11.55 -5.32 -1.01
N PRO A 266 10.34 -4.84 -0.65
CA PRO A 266 10.06 -4.36 0.70
C PRO A 266 10.36 -5.43 1.77
N THR A 267 11.05 -5.03 2.83
CA THR A 267 11.47 -5.90 3.95
C THR A 267 10.97 -5.37 5.30
N GLY A 268 11.11 -6.18 6.35
CA GLY A 268 10.87 -5.76 7.74
C GLY A 268 9.39 -5.56 8.07
N ASN A 269 9.05 -4.47 8.77
CA ASN A 269 7.67 -4.19 9.18
C ASN A 269 6.69 -4.02 8.01
N ASP A 270 7.20 -3.79 6.79
CA ASP A 270 6.39 -3.68 5.58
C ASP A 270 5.99 -5.06 5.01
N GLU A 271 6.55 -6.16 5.52
CA GLU A 271 6.12 -7.51 5.15
C GLU A 271 4.76 -7.90 5.75
N ASP A 272 4.39 -7.29 6.89
CA ASP A 272 3.06 -7.47 7.45
C ASP A 272 2.03 -6.73 6.59
N GLN A 273 1.20 -7.48 5.88
CA GLN A 273 0.17 -6.94 5.00
C GLN A 273 -0.77 -5.96 5.72
N SER A 274 -1.11 -6.23 6.99
CA SER A 274 -2.00 -5.35 7.75
C SER A 274 -1.34 -4.01 8.08
N VAL A 275 -0.03 -3.99 8.30
CA VAL A 275 0.75 -2.75 8.50
C VAL A 275 0.90 -2.02 7.18
N SER A 276 1.20 -2.72 6.09
CA SER A 276 1.31 -2.15 4.74
C SER A 276 0.01 -1.46 4.30
N TRP A 277 -1.13 -2.11 4.52
CA TRP A 277 -2.45 -1.52 4.25
C TRP A 277 -2.76 -0.34 5.16
N PHE A 278 -2.40 -0.40 6.45
CA PHE A 278 -2.64 0.73 7.35
C PHE A 278 -1.77 1.94 7.00
N LYS A 279 -0.53 1.69 6.59
CA LYS A 279 0.36 2.70 6.02
C LYS A 279 -0.23 3.32 4.74
N GLU A 280 -0.79 2.50 3.83
CA GLU A 280 -1.52 2.98 2.64
C GLU A 280 -2.73 3.86 3.01
N TRP A 281 -3.51 3.43 4.00
CA TRP A 281 -4.64 4.21 4.51
C TRP A 281 -4.20 5.56 5.06
N GLY A 282 -3.12 5.58 5.85
CA GLY A 282 -2.61 6.80 6.47
C GLY A 282 -2.06 7.80 5.46
N GLU A 283 -1.30 7.35 4.47
CA GLU A 283 -0.81 8.22 3.39
C GLU A 283 -1.98 8.84 2.62
N GLN A 284 -2.95 8.02 2.21
CA GLN A 284 -4.14 8.50 1.52
C GLN A 284 -4.91 9.51 2.38
N PHE A 285 -5.16 9.18 3.65
CA PHE A 285 -5.86 10.05 4.58
C PHE A 285 -5.19 11.41 4.73
N CYS A 286 -3.87 11.42 4.95
CA CYS A 286 -3.12 12.65 5.17
C CYS A 286 -3.08 13.55 3.93
N ILE A 287 -2.92 12.97 2.73
CA ILE A 287 -2.98 13.71 1.45
C ILE A 287 -4.39 14.30 1.24
N GLU A 288 -5.44 13.52 1.46
CA GLU A 288 -6.81 14.04 1.34
C GLU A 288 -7.11 15.12 2.38
N ARG A 289 -6.65 14.94 3.62
CA ARG A 289 -6.79 15.93 4.71
C ARG A 289 -6.15 17.26 4.33
N LEU A 290 -4.93 17.26 3.80
CA LEU A 290 -4.26 18.49 3.34
C LEU A 290 -5.02 19.16 2.19
N ARG A 291 -5.60 18.38 1.28
CA ARG A 291 -6.48 18.91 0.22
C ARG A 291 -7.78 19.52 0.79
N TYR A 292 -8.39 18.92 1.80
CA TYR A 292 -9.52 19.53 2.50
C TYR A 292 -9.10 20.83 3.20
N GLU A 293 -7.97 20.82 3.88
CA GLU A 293 -7.40 22.00 4.56
C GLU A 293 -7.18 23.14 3.56
N GLN A 294 -6.56 22.89 2.41
CA GLN A 294 -6.36 23.90 1.37
C GLN A 294 -7.70 24.45 0.85
N ASN A 295 -8.66 23.57 0.55
CA ASN A 295 -9.99 24.00 0.08
C ASN A 295 -10.74 24.85 1.11
N ILE A 296 -10.56 24.58 2.41
CA ILE A 296 -11.13 25.37 3.51
C ILE A 296 -10.41 26.71 3.59
N ARG A 297 -9.08 26.74 3.58
CA ARG A 297 -8.28 27.97 3.61
C ARG A 297 -8.66 28.90 2.45
N ASP A 298 -8.76 28.39 1.24
CA ASP A 298 -9.14 29.17 0.05
C ASP A 298 -10.55 29.80 0.18
N ALA A 299 -11.49 29.07 0.78
CA ALA A 299 -12.89 29.50 0.91
C ALA A 299 -13.16 30.38 2.15
N CYS A 300 -12.37 30.24 3.21
CA CYS A 300 -12.62 30.87 4.51
C CYS A 300 -11.72 32.08 4.78
N THR A 301 -10.51 32.14 4.22
CA THR A 301 -9.54 33.21 4.56
C THR A 301 -9.85 34.54 3.86
N ASN A 302 -10.62 34.52 2.76
CA ASN A 302 -10.93 35.70 1.95
C ASN A 302 -12.29 36.34 2.24
N ASN A 303 -13.11 35.75 3.13
CA ASN A 303 -14.42 36.27 3.50
C ASN A 303 -14.30 36.92 4.88
N GLY A 304 -14.41 38.25 4.91
CA GLY A 304 -14.12 39.10 6.07
C GLY A 304 -14.72 38.65 7.40
N GLN A 305 -14.06 39.09 8.48
CA GLN A 305 -14.41 38.89 9.89
C GLN A 305 -15.91 39.07 10.15
N GLY A 306 -16.62 37.94 10.23
CA GLY A 306 -17.99 37.86 10.74
C GLY A 306 -18.10 36.62 11.62
N ASP A 307 -18.82 36.73 12.74
CA ASP A 307 -18.85 35.74 13.83
C ASP A 307 -19.42 34.35 13.47
N LYS A 308 -19.91 34.14 12.24
CA LYS A 308 -20.49 32.86 11.80
C LYS A 308 -19.93 32.41 10.47
N ILE A 309 -19.44 31.16 10.43
CA ILE A 309 -19.04 30.46 9.21
C ILE A 309 -20.26 30.32 8.28
N GLN A 310 -20.22 31.00 7.12
CA GLN A 310 -21.32 31.03 6.14
C GLN A 310 -20.83 30.70 4.72
N GLY A 311 -21.79 30.50 3.81
CA GLY A 311 -21.55 30.33 2.38
C GLY A 311 -20.60 29.17 2.04
N ASP A 312 -19.61 29.48 1.19
CA ASP A 312 -18.65 28.50 0.69
C ASP A 312 -17.76 27.93 1.77
N CYS A 313 -17.35 28.74 2.75
CA CYS A 313 -16.56 28.28 3.89
C CYS A 313 -17.30 27.17 4.65
N LYS A 314 -18.58 27.38 5.00
CA LYS A 314 -19.40 26.36 5.68
C LYS A 314 -19.48 25.07 4.88
N ARG A 315 -19.74 25.17 3.57
CA ARG A 315 -19.85 24.01 2.68
C ARG A 315 -18.55 23.20 2.61
N LYS A 316 -17.38 23.85 2.64
CA LYS A 316 -16.09 23.14 2.64
C LYS A 316 -15.80 22.48 3.99
N CYS A 317 -16.09 23.16 5.09
CA CYS A 317 -15.95 22.60 6.44
C CYS A 317 -16.86 21.39 6.66
N GLU A 318 -18.14 21.45 6.25
CA GLU A 318 -19.07 20.31 6.37
C GLU A 318 -18.63 19.09 5.54
N LYS A 319 -18.01 19.30 4.37
CA LYS A 319 -17.43 18.19 3.59
C LYS A 319 -16.28 17.51 4.33
N TYR A 320 -15.41 18.30 4.96
CA TYR A 320 -14.31 17.74 5.76
C TYR A 320 -14.84 17.01 7.00
N LYS A 321 -15.81 17.58 7.71
CA LYS A 321 -16.50 16.92 8.83
C LYS A 321 -17.08 15.56 8.44
N LYS A 322 -17.80 15.52 7.31
CA LYS A 322 -18.35 14.28 6.76
C LYS A 322 -17.24 13.26 6.46
N TYR A 323 -16.17 13.71 5.81
CA TYR A 323 -15.00 12.87 5.52
C TYR A 323 -14.37 12.28 6.79
N ILE A 324 -14.16 13.09 7.84
CA ILE A 324 -13.64 12.58 9.13
C ILE A 324 -14.59 11.55 9.75
N SER A 325 -15.90 11.78 9.69
CA SER A 325 -16.88 10.82 10.20
C SER A 325 -16.83 9.47 9.47
N GLU A 326 -16.63 9.48 8.15
CA GLU A 326 -16.48 8.26 7.34
C GLU A 326 -15.16 7.54 7.67
N LYS A 327 -14.05 8.29 7.73
CA LYS A 327 -12.71 7.74 8.00
C LYS A 327 -12.50 7.26 9.42
N LYS A 328 -13.31 7.73 10.36
CA LYS A 328 -13.21 7.33 11.76
C LYS A 328 -13.34 5.83 11.96
N GLN A 329 -14.33 5.18 11.32
CA GLN A 329 -14.53 3.74 11.51
C GLN A 329 -13.36 2.94 10.94
N GLU A 330 -12.78 3.38 9.83
CA GLU A 330 -11.58 2.79 9.23
C GLU A 330 -10.35 2.97 10.14
N TRP A 331 -10.21 4.14 10.77
CA TRP A 331 -9.16 4.45 11.75
C TRP A 331 -9.26 3.56 12.99
N ASP A 332 -10.43 3.53 13.64
CA ASP A 332 -10.60 2.85 14.93
C ASP A 332 -10.29 1.34 14.82
N LYS A 333 -10.72 0.70 13.72
CA LYS A 333 -10.44 -0.73 13.45
C LYS A 333 -8.94 -0.98 13.24
N GLN A 334 -8.30 -0.22 12.36
CA GLN A 334 -6.88 -0.41 12.03
C GLN A 334 -5.97 -0.04 13.20
N LYS A 335 -6.27 1.06 13.91
CA LYS A 335 -5.55 1.48 15.13
C LYS A 335 -5.57 0.38 16.17
N THR A 336 -6.78 -0.08 16.54
CA THR A 336 -6.95 -1.10 17.58
C THR A 336 -6.18 -2.37 17.22
N LYS A 337 -6.31 -2.83 15.98
CA LYS A 337 -5.60 -4.01 15.50
C LYS A 337 -4.07 -3.85 15.56
N TYR A 338 -3.56 -2.72 15.07
CA TYR A 338 -2.13 -2.45 15.04
C TYR A 338 -1.54 -2.39 16.46
N GLU A 339 -2.14 -1.60 17.34
CA GLU A 339 -1.62 -1.39 18.70
C GLU A 339 -1.74 -2.65 19.57
N ASN A 340 -2.76 -3.50 19.34
CA ASN A 340 -2.87 -4.80 19.99
C ASN A 340 -1.80 -5.79 19.50
N LYS A 341 -1.51 -5.80 18.19
CA LYS A 341 -0.50 -6.70 17.62
C LYS A 341 0.93 -6.26 17.94
N TYR A 342 1.16 -4.95 17.98
CA TYR A 342 2.46 -4.33 18.22
C TYR A 342 2.45 -3.55 19.54
N VAL A 343 2.46 -4.28 20.65
CA VAL A 343 2.42 -3.72 22.00
C VAL A 343 3.52 -2.68 22.19
N GLY A 344 3.14 -1.50 22.71
CA GLY A 344 4.06 -0.38 22.93
C GLY A 344 4.31 0.49 21.68
N LYS A 345 3.85 0.08 20.49
CA LYS A 345 3.87 0.93 19.29
C LYS A 345 2.55 1.69 19.14
N SER A 346 2.62 2.91 18.63
CA SER A 346 1.47 3.79 18.42
C SER A 346 1.14 3.91 16.94
N ALA A 347 -0.15 3.81 16.60
CA ALA A 347 -0.62 3.98 15.23
C ALA A 347 -0.29 5.37 14.68
N SER A 348 -0.39 6.40 15.51
CA SER A 348 -0.04 7.78 15.10
C SER A 348 1.43 7.89 14.72
N ASP A 349 2.33 7.22 15.44
CA ASP A 349 3.77 7.31 15.19
C ASP A 349 4.14 6.53 13.94
N LEU A 350 3.54 5.35 13.72
CA LEU A 350 3.65 4.60 12.46
C LEU A 350 3.39 5.51 11.25
N LEU A 351 2.28 6.25 11.25
CA LEU A 351 1.91 7.08 10.09
C LEU A 351 2.80 8.31 9.94
N LYS A 352 3.11 8.99 11.05
CA LYS A 352 3.93 10.23 11.03
C LYS A 352 5.39 10.00 10.67
N GLU A 353 5.95 8.87 11.08
CA GLU A 353 7.34 8.52 10.76
C GLU A 353 7.52 8.11 9.29
N ASN A 354 6.45 7.67 8.63
CA ASN A 354 6.53 7.19 7.24
C ASN A 354 6.04 8.21 6.21
N TYR A 355 5.15 9.15 6.58
CA TYR A 355 4.51 10.07 5.63
C TYR A 355 4.62 11.52 6.10
N PRO A 356 5.38 12.38 5.39
CA PRO A 356 5.49 13.81 5.72
C PRO A 356 4.15 14.53 5.78
N GLU A 357 3.19 14.14 4.95
CA GLU A 357 1.83 14.70 4.92
C GLU A 357 1.07 14.49 6.23
N CYS A 358 1.48 13.50 7.04
CA CYS A 358 0.88 13.21 8.33
C CYS A 358 1.47 14.01 9.49
N ILE A 359 2.55 14.78 9.30
CA ILE A 359 3.23 15.50 10.39
C ILE A 359 2.28 16.45 11.12
N SER A 360 1.45 17.20 10.39
CA SER A 360 0.47 18.13 10.96
C SER A 360 -0.84 17.47 11.42
N ALA A 361 -1.03 16.17 11.19
CA ALA A 361 -2.23 15.46 11.62
C ALA A 361 -2.14 15.07 13.10
N ASN A 362 -3.07 15.53 13.94
CA ASN A 362 -3.22 15.01 15.30
C ASN A 362 -4.36 13.97 15.35
N PHE A 363 -4.06 12.69 15.09
CA PHE A 363 -5.07 11.63 14.99
C PHE A 363 -5.95 11.49 16.24
N ASP A 364 -5.37 11.59 17.45
CA ASP A 364 -6.13 11.53 18.70
C ASP A 364 -7.14 12.68 18.85
N PHE A 365 -6.82 13.84 18.29
CA PHE A 365 -7.72 15.00 18.26
C PHE A 365 -8.76 14.87 17.15
N ILE A 366 -8.31 14.55 15.93
CA ILE A 366 -9.17 14.44 14.74
C ILE A 366 -10.27 13.39 14.95
N PHE A 367 -9.93 12.24 15.54
CA PHE A 367 -10.86 11.13 15.74
C PHE A 367 -11.45 11.05 17.16
N ASN A 368 -11.39 12.14 17.92
CA ASN A 368 -11.91 12.21 19.27
C ASN A 368 -13.45 12.15 19.30
N ASP A 369 -13.99 11.25 20.11
CA ASP A 369 -15.42 10.99 20.21
C ASP A 369 -16.16 11.67 21.35
N LYS A 370 -15.44 12.35 22.26
CA LYS A 370 -16.06 12.96 23.43
C LYS A 370 -17.14 13.96 23.00
N ALA A 371 -18.30 13.91 23.65
CA ALA A 371 -19.43 14.79 23.35
C ALA A 371 -19.02 16.27 23.40
N ASP A 372 -18.22 16.65 24.40
CA ASP A 372 -17.66 17.99 24.52
C ASP A 372 -16.75 18.34 23.33
N HIS A 373 -15.92 17.39 22.87
CA HIS A 373 -15.08 17.61 21.69
C HIS A 373 -15.92 17.93 20.45
N LYS A 374 -17.00 17.17 20.20
CA LYS A 374 -17.90 17.43 19.07
C LYS A 374 -18.65 18.75 19.20
N LYS A 375 -18.89 19.23 20.43
CA LYS A 375 -19.51 20.53 20.71
C LYS A 375 -18.54 21.69 20.45
N TYR A 376 -17.29 21.59 20.91
CA TYR A 376 -16.30 22.67 20.81
C TYR A 376 -15.53 22.68 19.47
N TYR A 377 -15.41 21.53 18.82
CA TYR A 377 -14.71 21.35 17.54
C TYR A 377 -15.64 20.71 16.50
N PRO A 378 -16.63 21.48 16.00
CA PRO A 378 -17.67 20.95 15.11
C PRO A 378 -17.19 20.69 13.67
N TYR A 379 -15.97 21.11 13.30
CA TYR A 379 -15.39 21.03 11.96
C TYR A 379 -13.97 20.49 11.98
#